data_AF-A0A535Q3P7-F1
#
_entry.id   AF-A0A535Q3P7-F1
#
_cell.length_a   1.000
_cell.length_b   1.000
_cell.length_c   1.000
_cell.angle_alpha   90.00
_cell.angle_beta   90.00
_cell.angle_gamma   90.00
#
_symmetry.space_group_name_H-M   'P 1'
#
loop_
_entity.id
_entity.type
_entity.pdbx_description
1 polymer ?
#
loop_
_entity_poly.entity_id
_entity_poly.type
_entity_poly.pdbx_seq_one_letter_code
_entity_poly.pdbx_strand_id
1 'polypeptide(L)'
;MSTRVFGILAAILVGAVLSVIATMAVLSARNPGPVATVTSPASDVSVAAPASSPSAPSPTMGPLPADPCHAGAVTYCALNPAVTQATIETTICVSGWTATIRPPSSYTSPLKVEQLAAFGYADQNPKDYEEDHRVPLELGGAPRDTSNLSPERGASPNPKDSAENSARAEVCAGRATLQQEQIAFISRWLAAYPGYR
;
A
#
# COMPACT_ATOMS: atom_id res chain seq x y z
N MET A 1 34.96 -57.69 -0.28
CA MET A 1 34.19 -58.08 0.94
C MET A 1 32.98 -57.15 1.01
N SER A 2 31.73 -57.49 0.71
CA SER A 2 30.84 -58.62 1.08
C SER A 2 30.53 -58.74 2.56
N THR A 3 29.40 -58.15 2.99
CA THR A 3 28.29 -58.68 3.85
C THR A 3 27.26 -57.55 4.06
N ARG A 4 26.01 -57.57 3.56
CA ARG A 4 24.77 -58.30 3.95
C ARG A 4 24.23 -57.89 5.36
N VAL A 5 22.95 -57.70 5.72
CA VAL A 5 21.53 -57.73 5.22
C VAL A 5 20.62 -57.14 6.36
N PHE A 6 19.33 -56.88 6.08
CA PHE A 6 18.11 -56.75 6.95
C PHE A 6 17.73 -55.30 7.33
N GLY A 7 16.53 -54.74 7.02
CA GLY A 7 15.15 -55.26 7.11
C GLY A 7 14.70 -55.24 8.57
N ILE A 8 13.55 -54.75 9.07
CA ILE A 8 12.19 -54.51 8.55
C ILE A 8 11.44 -53.68 9.64
N LEU A 9 10.28 -53.10 9.27
CA LEU A 9 9.01 -53.02 10.04
C LEU A 9 8.62 -51.72 10.77
N ALA A 10 7.43 -51.28 10.35
CA ALA A 10 6.61 -50.18 10.87
C ALA A 10 5.81 -50.58 12.13
N ALA A 11 5.38 -49.59 12.91
CA ALA A 11 4.20 -49.72 13.76
C ALA A 11 3.48 -48.37 13.90
N ILE A 12 2.21 -48.39 13.49
CA ILE A 12 1.18 -47.36 13.57
C ILE A 12 0.62 -47.35 15.00
N LEU A 13 0.36 -46.19 15.59
CA LEU A 13 -0.62 -46.06 16.67
C LEU A 13 -1.57 -44.90 16.39
N VAL A 14 -2.76 -45.28 15.91
CA VAL A 14 -3.99 -44.48 15.86
C VAL A 14 -4.63 -44.55 17.26
N GLY A 15 -4.83 -43.41 17.90
CA GLY A 15 -5.61 -43.32 19.14
C GLY A 15 -7.09 -43.05 18.85
N ALA A 16 -7.96 -43.98 19.26
CA ALA A 16 -9.41 -43.93 19.21
C ALA A 16 -10.00 -42.83 20.13
N VAL A 17 -10.90 -41.97 19.64
CA VAL A 17 -12.38 -42.00 19.77
C VAL A 17 -12.91 -42.27 21.19
N LEU A 18 -13.53 -41.25 21.80
CA LEU A 18 -14.67 -41.45 22.71
C LEU A 18 -15.79 -40.46 22.33
N SER A 19 -16.89 -41.03 21.83
CA SER A 19 -18.17 -40.36 21.61
C SER A 19 -19.01 -40.43 22.90
N VAL A 20 -19.71 -39.36 23.24
CA VAL A 20 -20.90 -39.42 24.12
C VAL A 20 -22.07 -38.75 23.41
N ILE A 21 -23.23 -39.39 23.56
CA ILE A 21 -24.43 -39.35 22.72
C ILE A 21 -25.51 -38.45 23.35
N ALA A 22 -26.21 -37.71 22.48
CA ALA A 22 -27.61 -37.25 22.43
C ALA A 22 -28.43 -36.86 23.68
N THR A 23 -29.26 -35.81 23.52
CA THR A 23 -30.72 -35.93 23.66
C THR A 23 -31.48 -34.81 22.92
N MET A 24 -32.74 -35.13 22.61
CA MET A 24 -33.63 -34.54 21.61
C MET A 24 -34.22 -33.16 21.91
N ALA A 25 -34.41 -32.41 20.81
CA ALA A 25 -35.54 -31.57 20.39
C ALA A 25 -36.62 -31.12 21.40
N VAL A 26 -36.89 -29.81 21.40
CA VAL A 26 -38.26 -29.27 21.54
C VAL A 26 -38.47 -28.16 20.51
N LEU A 27 -39.48 -28.35 19.66
CA LEU A 27 -40.03 -27.40 18.69
C LEU A 27 -41.33 -26.83 19.27
N SER A 28 -41.44 -25.51 19.43
CA SER A 28 -42.69 -24.73 19.54
C SER A 28 -42.34 -23.31 20.01
N ALA A 29 -43.00 -22.23 19.62
CA ALA A 29 -44.00 -21.94 18.61
C ALA A 29 -43.93 -20.40 18.42
N ARG A 30 -44.18 -19.91 17.21
CA ARG A 30 -44.42 -18.47 16.99
C ARG A 30 -45.74 -18.09 17.67
N ASN A 31 -45.78 -16.96 18.35
CA ASN A 31 -47.01 -16.19 18.47
C ASN A 31 -46.70 -14.68 18.53
N PRO A 32 -47.40 -13.84 17.73
CA PRO A 32 -47.28 -12.39 17.74
C PRO A 32 -48.18 -11.79 18.83
N GLY A 33 -47.62 -10.87 19.62
CA GLY A 33 -48.32 -10.08 20.64
C GLY A 33 -48.41 -8.60 20.25
N PRO A 34 -49.31 -7.83 20.88
CA PRO A 34 -50.23 -6.92 20.19
C PRO A 34 -49.65 -5.55 19.84
N VAL A 35 -50.24 -5.01 18.77
CA VAL A 35 -50.20 -3.62 18.32
C VAL A 35 -50.57 -2.68 19.46
N ALA A 36 -49.62 -1.83 19.86
CA ALA A 36 -49.90 -0.65 20.67
C ALA A 36 -49.98 0.56 19.73
N THR A 37 -51.22 0.94 19.39
CA THR A 37 -51.55 2.20 18.75
C THR A 37 -51.32 3.33 19.74
N VAL A 38 -50.23 4.08 19.59
CA VAL A 38 -50.07 5.38 20.23
C VAL A 38 -50.35 6.44 19.18
N THR A 39 -51.58 6.95 19.22
CA THR A 39 -51.98 8.18 18.55
C THR A 39 -51.40 9.36 19.34
N SER A 40 -50.64 10.22 18.68
CA SER A 40 -50.36 11.57 19.16
C SER A 40 -50.22 12.53 17.98
N PRO A 41 -50.61 13.81 18.17
CA PRO A 41 -51.12 14.65 17.10
C PRO A 41 -50.03 15.24 16.22
N ALA A 42 -50.40 15.48 14.97
CA ALA A 42 -49.63 16.28 14.02
C ALA A 42 -49.31 17.66 14.61
N SER A 43 -48.03 18.00 14.64
CA SER A 43 -47.56 19.39 14.69
C SER A 43 -46.77 19.62 13.42
N ASP A 44 -47.39 20.36 12.50
CA ASP A 44 -46.72 20.96 11.35
C ASP A 44 -45.57 21.84 11.86
N VAL A 45 -44.33 21.40 11.62
CA VAL A 45 -43.16 22.27 11.67
C VAL A 45 -42.56 22.23 10.27
N SER A 46 -42.92 23.24 9.47
CA SER A 46 -42.18 23.58 8.25
C SER A 46 -40.74 23.94 8.65
N VAL A 47 -39.83 22.98 8.52
CA VAL A 47 -38.40 23.25 8.55
C VAL A 47 -38.05 23.83 7.17
N ALA A 48 -37.92 25.16 7.12
CA ALA A 48 -37.39 25.84 5.96
C ALA A 48 -36.04 25.22 5.57
N ALA A 49 -35.89 24.87 4.30
CA ALA A 49 -34.65 24.38 3.74
C ALA A 49 -33.52 25.40 4.02
N PRO A 50 -32.32 24.98 4.45
CA PRO A 50 -31.21 25.90 4.60
C PRO A 50 -30.88 26.47 3.22
N ALA A 51 -30.89 27.80 3.14
CA ALA A 51 -30.44 28.54 1.97
C ALA A 51 -29.04 28.07 1.59
N SER A 52 -28.87 27.70 0.32
CA SER A 52 -27.58 27.34 -0.26
C SER A 52 -26.65 28.54 -0.16
N SER A 53 -25.71 28.51 0.79
CA SER A 53 -24.58 29.43 0.79
C SER A 53 -23.84 29.28 -0.54
N PRO A 54 -23.45 30.39 -1.22
CA PRO A 54 -22.63 30.29 -2.41
C PRO A 54 -21.27 29.68 -2.01
N SER A 55 -20.97 28.51 -2.57
CA SER A 55 -19.65 27.90 -2.48
C SER A 55 -18.61 28.93 -2.93
N ALA A 56 -17.66 29.24 -2.06
CA ALA A 56 -16.49 30.03 -2.44
C ALA A 56 -15.81 29.34 -3.64
N PRO A 57 -15.33 30.10 -4.64
CA PRO A 57 -14.60 29.50 -5.76
C PRO A 57 -13.37 28.78 -5.22
N SER A 58 -13.26 27.48 -5.50
CA SER A 58 -12.03 26.72 -5.27
C SER A 58 -10.88 27.47 -5.93
N PRO A 59 -9.71 27.58 -5.28
CA PRO A 59 -8.54 28.19 -5.92
C PRO A 59 -8.30 27.43 -7.22
N THR A 60 -8.24 28.17 -8.33
CA THR A 60 -7.92 27.62 -9.65
C THR A 60 -6.49 27.10 -9.55
N MET A 61 -6.33 25.83 -9.21
CA MET A 61 -5.03 25.15 -9.23
C MET A 61 -4.53 25.29 -10.67
N GLY A 62 -3.38 25.94 -10.85
CA GLY A 62 -2.72 26.00 -12.16
C GLY A 62 -2.49 24.59 -12.72
N PRO A 63 -2.18 24.45 -14.02
CA PRO A 63 -1.86 23.15 -14.60
C PRO A 63 -0.76 22.47 -13.79
N LEU A 64 -0.96 21.19 -13.45
CA LEU A 64 0.00 20.39 -12.72
C LEU A 64 1.32 20.28 -13.52
N PRO A 65 2.49 20.30 -12.86
CA PRO A 65 3.78 20.12 -13.53
C PRO A 65 3.83 18.77 -14.26
N ALA A 66 4.16 18.81 -15.55
CA ALA A 66 4.28 17.61 -16.39
C ALA A 66 5.41 16.67 -15.91
N ASP A 67 6.47 17.23 -15.33
CA ASP A 67 7.57 16.48 -14.71
C ASP A 67 7.63 16.83 -13.22
N PRO A 68 7.10 15.99 -12.34
CA PRO A 68 7.12 16.24 -10.91
C PRO A 68 8.46 15.86 -10.26
N CYS A 69 9.36 15.17 -10.98
CA CYS A 69 10.65 14.72 -10.46
C CYS A 69 11.79 15.72 -10.68
N HIS A 70 11.58 16.77 -11.48
CA HIS A 70 12.62 17.75 -11.79
C HIS A 70 12.14 19.18 -11.59
N ALA A 71 12.94 19.99 -10.89
CA ALA A 71 12.74 21.44 -10.79
C ALA A 71 14.05 22.18 -11.09
N GLY A 72 14.14 22.77 -12.28
CA GLY A 72 15.39 23.37 -12.77
C GLY A 72 16.49 22.31 -12.91
N ALA A 73 17.61 22.50 -12.23
CA ALA A 73 18.72 21.54 -12.20
C ALA A 73 18.62 20.50 -11.06
N VAL A 74 17.54 20.53 -10.27
CA VAL A 74 17.35 19.62 -9.13
C VAL A 74 16.53 18.41 -9.57
N THR A 75 17.11 17.22 -9.35
CA THR A 75 16.41 15.94 -9.50
C THR A 75 15.92 15.46 -8.13
N TYR A 76 14.65 15.10 -8.04
CA TYR A 76 14.01 14.53 -6.87
C TYR A 76 13.71 13.05 -7.02
N CYS A 77 13.58 12.52 -8.22
CA CYS A 77 13.23 11.11 -8.44
C CYS A 77 13.36 10.75 -9.92
N ALA A 78 12.97 9.52 -10.27
CA ALA A 78 12.69 9.12 -11.63
C ALA A 78 11.40 8.27 -11.66
N LEU A 79 10.58 8.46 -12.70
CA LEU A 79 9.33 7.71 -12.90
C LEU A 79 9.52 6.58 -13.92
N ASN A 80 8.73 5.52 -13.79
CA ASN A 80 8.66 4.42 -14.72
C ASN A 80 7.79 4.82 -15.93
N PRO A 81 8.35 4.91 -17.16
CA PRO A 81 7.58 5.32 -18.34
C PRO A 81 6.48 4.34 -18.74
N ALA A 82 6.48 3.11 -18.23
CA ALA A 82 5.39 2.15 -18.44
C ALA A 82 4.15 2.45 -17.57
N VAL A 83 4.30 3.26 -16.51
CA VAL A 83 3.20 3.64 -15.60
C VAL A 83 2.76 5.05 -15.95
N THR A 84 1.60 5.12 -16.59
CA THR A 84 0.94 6.36 -17.00
C THR A 84 -0.51 6.29 -16.56
N GLN A 85 -1.22 7.42 -16.56
CA GLN A 85 -2.66 7.42 -16.28
C GLN A 85 -3.44 6.44 -17.18
N ALA A 86 -3.00 6.23 -18.42
CA ALA A 86 -3.63 5.30 -19.36
C ALA A 86 -3.32 3.82 -19.10
N THR A 87 -2.29 3.51 -18.32
CA THR A 87 -1.81 2.14 -18.07
C THR A 87 -1.99 1.68 -16.62
N ILE A 88 -2.54 2.50 -15.72
CA ILE A 88 -2.68 2.13 -14.30
C ILE A 88 -3.48 0.83 -14.09
N GLU A 89 -4.50 0.59 -14.91
CA GLU A 89 -5.36 -0.61 -14.84
C GLU A 89 -4.66 -1.91 -15.23
N THR A 90 -3.53 -1.82 -15.94
CA THR A 90 -2.70 -2.97 -16.33
C THR A 90 -1.34 -2.97 -15.62
N THR A 91 -1.12 -2.01 -14.72
CA THR A 91 0.12 -1.84 -13.95
C THR A 91 -0.18 -1.75 -12.45
N ILE A 92 -0.08 -0.57 -11.85
CA ILE A 92 -0.15 -0.37 -10.39
C ILE A 92 -1.48 -0.83 -9.76
N CYS A 93 -2.57 -0.88 -10.52
CA CYS A 93 -3.86 -1.36 -10.02
C CYS A 93 -4.03 -2.89 -10.15
N VAL A 94 -3.09 -3.58 -10.79
CA VAL A 94 -3.06 -5.05 -10.84
C VAL A 94 -2.36 -5.60 -9.61
N SER A 95 -3.03 -6.50 -8.90
CA SER A 95 -2.46 -7.17 -7.73
C SER A 95 -1.16 -7.90 -8.08
N GLY A 96 -0.10 -7.65 -7.30
CA GLY A 96 1.21 -8.27 -7.48
C GLY A 96 2.10 -7.67 -8.57
N TRP A 97 1.63 -6.67 -9.33
CA TRP A 97 2.42 -6.09 -10.43
C TRP A 97 3.76 -5.52 -9.97
N THR A 98 3.82 -4.78 -8.86
CA THR A 98 5.07 -4.20 -8.34
C THR A 98 6.12 -5.26 -8.00
N ALA A 99 5.70 -6.45 -7.55
CA ALA A 99 6.60 -7.58 -7.32
C ALA A 99 7.29 -8.09 -8.60
N THR A 100 6.67 -7.90 -9.77
CA THR A 100 7.24 -8.32 -11.06
C THR A 100 8.34 -7.40 -11.57
N ILE A 101 8.36 -6.13 -11.13
CA ILE A 101 9.32 -5.13 -11.57
C ILE A 101 10.36 -4.76 -10.51
N ARG A 102 10.16 -5.17 -9.25
CA ARG A 102 11.10 -4.92 -8.15
C ARG A 102 12.48 -5.47 -8.51
N PRO A 103 13.56 -4.68 -8.37
CA PRO A 103 14.91 -5.18 -8.62
C PRO A 103 15.28 -6.28 -7.62
N PRO A 104 16.06 -7.29 -8.06
CA PRO A 104 16.54 -8.32 -7.14
C PRO A 104 17.55 -7.75 -6.15
N SER A 105 17.71 -8.40 -4.99
CA SER A 105 18.69 -8.00 -3.97
C SER A 105 20.13 -8.02 -4.48
N SER A 106 20.43 -8.83 -5.51
CA SER A 106 21.73 -8.84 -6.19
C SER A 106 22.05 -7.52 -6.90
N TYR A 107 21.04 -6.71 -7.22
CA TYR A 107 21.19 -5.36 -7.74
C TYR A 107 21.23 -4.32 -6.62
N THR A 108 20.28 -4.37 -5.69
CA THR A 108 20.13 -3.32 -4.65
C THR A 108 21.20 -3.37 -3.56
N SER A 109 21.68 -4.56 -3.18
CA SER A 109 22.68 -4.70 -2.12
C SER A 109 24.02 -4.01 -2.44
N PRO A 110 24.65 -4.23 -3.61
CA PRO A 110 25.87 -3.51 -3.95
C PRO A 110 25.63 -2.02 -4.18
N LEU A 111 24.50 -1.62 -4.78
CA LEU A 111 24.13 -0.22 -4.97
C LEU A 111 24.08 0.55 -3.64
N LYS A 112 23.45 -0.05 -2.63
CA LYS A 112 23.36 0.53 -1.28
C LYS A 112 24.74 0.82 -0.68
N VAL A 113 25.68 -0.12 -0.83
CA VAL A 113 27.06 0.06 -0.34
C VAL A 113 27.75 1.21 -1.08
N GLU A 114 27.60 1.26 -2.40
CA GLU A 114 28.15 2.34 -3.23
C GLU A 114 27.59 3.70 -2.81
N GLN A 115 26.28 3.80 -2.63
CA GLN A 115 25.60 5.05 -2.30
C GLN A 115 25.91 5.54 -0.88
N LEU A 116 25.98 4.66 0.12
CA LEU A 116 26.41 5.03 1.48
C LEU A 116 27.80 5.69 1.48
N ALA A 117 28.72 5.20 0.64
CA ALA A 117 30.03 5.79 0.44
C ALA A 117 29.96 7.10 -0.35
N ALA A 118 29.30 7.08 -1.52
CA ALA A 118 29.23 8.23 -2.43
C ALA A 118 28.52 9.44 -1.81
N PHE A 119 27.50 9.22 -0.98
CA PHE A 119 26.72 10.29 -0.34
C PHE A 119 27.33 10.76 0.99
N GLY A 120 28.39 10.11 1.46
CA GLY A 120 29.13 10.49 2.66
C GLY A 120 28.34 10.27 3.95
N TYR A 121 27.60 9.17 4.06
CA TYR A 121 26.90 8.81 5.31
C TYR A 121 27.93 8.53 6.40
N ALA A 122 27.69 9.07 7.61
CA ALA A 122 28.57 8.85 8.76
C ALA A 122 28.56 7.38 9.21
N ASP A 123 27.40 6.74 9.12
CA ASP A 123 27.23 5.30 9.31
C ASP A 123 27.07 4.64 7.95
N GLN A 124 28.01 3.76 7.62
CA GLN A 124 28.06 3.03 6.36
C GLN A 124 27.75 1.54 6.53
N ASN A 125 27.22 1.12 7.68
CA ASN A 125 26.79 -0.27 7.88
C ASN A 125 25.53 -0.55 7.05
N PRO A 126 25.58 -1.37 5.98
CA PRO A 126 24.45 -1.54 5.08
C PRO A 126 23.24 -2.23 5.73
N LYS A 127 23.40 -2.81 6.92
CA LYS A 127 22.31 -3.45 7.68
C LYS A 127 21.36 -2.45 8.32
N ASP A 128 21.81 -1.22 8.52
CA ASP A 128 21.02 -0.17 9.18
C ASP A 128 20.16 0.61 8.17
N TYR A 129 20.22 0.22 6.90
CA TYR A 129 19.54 0.85 5.78
C TYR A 129 18.83 -0.19 4.90
N GLU A 130 17.66 0.17 4.38
CA GLU A 130 16.97 -0.49 3.29
C GLU A 130 17.27 0.27 1.98
N GLU A 131 17.48 -0.44 0.87
CA GLU A 131 17.62 0.22 -0.44
C GLU A 131 16.22 0.34 -1.04
N ASP A 132 15.66 1.55 -1.03
CA ASP A 132 14.24 1.75 -1.27
C ASP A 132 13.94 2.81 -2.34
N HIS A 133 12.73 2.75 -2.88
CA HIS A 133 12.26 3.60 -3.95
C HIS A 133 11.82 4.97 -3.41
N ARG A 134 12.38 6.06 -3.96
CA ARG A 134 12.05 7.43 -3.52
C ARG A 134 10.61 7.80 -3.86
N VAL A 135 10.19 7.60 -5.11
CA VAL A 135 8.78 7.44 -5.47
C VAL A 135 8.48 5.94 -5.47
N PRO A 136 7.44 5.46 -4.77
CA PRO A 136 7.14 4.04 -4.68
C PRO A 136 6.75 3.44 -6.03
N LEU A 137 6.95 2.14 -6.20
CA LEU A 137 6.52 1.42 -7.40
C LEU A 137 5.00 1.50 -7.60
N GLU A 138 4.27 1.64 -6.49
CA GLU A 138 2.83 1.81 -6.34
C GLU A 138 2.31 3.12 -6.95
N LEU A 139 3.18 4.13 -7.13
CA LEU A 139 2.91 5.37 -7.86
C LEU A 139 3.76 5.49 -9.13
N GLY A 140 4.30 4.38 -9.62
CA GLY A 140 5.07 4.36 -10.85
C GLY A 140 6.47 4.94 -10.73
N GLY A 141 7.13 4.80 -9.58
CA GLY A 141 8.57 5.05 -9.47
C GLY A 141 9.39 4.13 -10.39
N ALA A 142 10.50 4.64 -10.91
CA ALA A 142 11.41 3.86 -11.73
C ALA A 142 12.06 2.74 -10.88
N PRO A 143 12.05 1.46 -11.34
CA PRO A 143 12.46 0.34 -10.49
C PRO A 143 13.97 0.23 -10.29
N ARG A 144 14.78 0.70 -11.25
CA ARG A 144 16.25 0.56 -11.28
C ARG A 144 16.99 1.87 -11.57
N ASP A 145 16.29 3.00 -11.59
CA ASP A 145 16.98 4.28 -11.76
C ASP A 145 17.57 4.70 -10.42
N THR A 146 18.87 4.98 -10.38
CA THR A 146 19.55 5.36 -9.14
C THR A 146 19.05 6.70 -8.60
N SER A 147 18.45 7.56 -9.41
CA SER A 147 17.79 8.80 -8.96
C SER A 147 16.50 8.52 -8.19
N ASN A 148 15.91 7.32 -8.36
CA ASN A 148 14.74 6.85 -7.63
C ASN A 148 15.07 5.78 -6.58
N LEU A 149 16.34 5.51 -6.29
CA LEU A 149 16.78 4.52 -5.32
C LEU A 149 17.72 5.17 -4.31
N SER A 150 17.50 4.92 -3.02
CA SER A 150 18.38 5.45 -1.97
C SER A 150 18.41 4.57 -0.72
N PRO A 151 19.51 4.63 0.07
CA PRO A 151 19.57 4.00 1.38
C PRO A 151 18.68 4.77 2.37
N GLU A 152 17.59 4.15 2.81
CA GLU A 152 16.67 4.67 3.83
C GLU A 152 16.94 4.00 5.17
N ARG A 153 17.06 4.78 6.25
CA ARG A 153 17.31 4.22 7.58
C ARG A 153 16.09 3.49 8.13
N GLY A 154 16.37 2.38 8.83
CA GLY A 154 15.34 1.60 9.51
C GLY A 154 14.77 0.50 8.61
N ALA A 155 13.74 -0.16 9.11
CA ALA A 155 13.08 -1.24 8.40
C ALA A 155 11.62 -0.88 8.12
N SER A 156 11.11 -1.38 7.01
CA SER A 156 9.69 -1.42 6.72
C SER A 156 8.95 -2.39 7.69
N PRO A 157 7.69 -2.12 8.11
CA PRO A 157 6.88 -1.00 7.69
C PRO A 157 7.22 0.31 8.44
N ASN A 158 7.20 1.42 7.72
CA ASN A 158 7.41 2.77 8.21
C ASN A 158 6.25 3.69 7.75
N PRO A 159 6.13 4.94 8.26
CA PRO A 159 5.02 5.83 7.91
C PRO A 159 4.84 6.12 6.41
N LYS A 160 5.93 6.02 5.62
CA LYS A 160 5.91 6.15 4.16
C LYS A 160 5.06 5.05 3.55
N ASP A 161 5.22 3.78 3.95
CA ASP A 161 4.46 2.64 3.42
C ASP A 161 2.93 2.84 3.50
N SER A 162 2.44 3.43 4.60
CA SER A 162 1.01 3.74 4.75
C SER A 162 0.55 4.81 3.76
N ALA A 163 1.39 5.80 3.48
CA ALA A 163 1.09 6.85 2.50
C ALA A 163 1.15 6.32 1.07
N GLU A 164 2.10 5.42 0.75
CA GLU A 164 2.20 4.77 -0.56
C GLU A 164 0.94 3.95 -0.87
N ASN A 165 0.50 3.13 0.10
CA ASN A 165 -0.72 2.32 -0.04
C ASN A 165 -1.97 3.18 -0.19
N SER A 166 -2.06 4.27 0.58
CA SER A 166 -3.21 5.19 0.52
C SER A 166 -3.26 5.92 -0.83
N ALA A 167 -2.12 6.45 -1.30
CA ALA A 167 -2.03 7.16 -2.56
C ALA A 167 -2.41 6.24 -3.75
N ARG A 168 -1.88 5.01 -3.78
CA ARG A 168 -2.28 4.00 -4.77
C ARG A 168 -3.77 3.69 -4.71
N ALA A 169 -4.35 3.58 -3.53
CA ALA A 169 -5.78 3.31 -3.37
C ALA A 169 -6.66 4.46 -3.90
N GLU A 170 -6.23 5.72 -3.75
CA GLU A 170 -6.94 6.87 -4.35
C GLU A 170 -6.85 6.85 -5.89
N VAL A 171 -5.66 6.54 -6.45
CA VAL A 171 -5.47 6.40 -7.91
C VAL A 171 -6.34 5.28 -8.48
N CYS A 172 -6.26 4.07 -7.91
CA CYS A 172 -6.97 2.91 -8.40
C CYS A 172 -8.49 2.93 -8.14
N ALA A 173 -8.95 3.80 -7.23
CA ALA A 173 -10.37 4.09 -7.05
C ALA A 173 -10.89 5.20 -7.99
N GLY A 174 -10.01 5.82 -8.80
CA GLY A 174 -10.36 6.97 -9.64
C GLY A 174 -10.69 8.25 -8.86
N ARG A 175 -10.29 8.32 -7.59
CA ARG A 175 -10.52 9.48 -6.71
C ARG A 175 -9.45 10.55 -6.87
N ALA A 176 -8.28 10.17 -7.35
CA ALA A 176 -7.20 11.06 -7.77
C ALA A 176 -6.55 10.55 -9.06
N THR A 177 -5.91 11.44 -9.81
CA THR A 177 -5.03 11.05 -10.93
C THR A 177 -3.67 10.61 -10.42
N LEU A 178 -2.98 9.76 -11.18
CA LEU A 178 -1.61 9.35 -10.90
C LEU A 178 -0.69 10.56 -10.68
N GLN A 179 -0.81 11.59 -11.52
CA GLN A 179 0.02 12.78 -11.43
C GLN A 179 -0.24 13.59 -10.15
N GLN A 180 -1.49 13.70 -9.71
CA GLN A 180 -1.83 14.38 -8.45
C GLN A 180 -1.16 13.69 -7.26
N GLU A 181 -1.27 12.36 -7.17
CA GLU A 181 -0.66 11.60 -6.08
C GLU A 181 0.86 11.58 -6.17
N GLN A 182 1.45 11.53 -7.37
CA GLN A 182 2.90 11.70 -7.54
C GLN A 182 3.38 13.04 -6.98
N ILE A 183 2.73 14.14 -7.36
CA ILE A 183 3.09 15.48 -6.88
C ILE A 183 2.94 15.60 -5.36
N ALA A 184 1.81 15.12 -4.82
CA ALA A 184 1.55 15.16 -3.39
C ALA A 184 2.58 14.32 -2.61
N PHE A 185 2.92 13.13 -3.12
CA PHE A 185 3.90 12.25 -2.51
C PHE A 185 5.30 12.87 -2.54
N ILE A 186 5.74 13.35 -3.71
CA ILE A 186 7.04 14.00 -3.89
C ILE A 186 7.17 15.21 -2.96
N SER A 187 6.15 16.08 -2.92
CA SER A 187 6.16 17.26 -2.05
C SER A 187 6.19 16.94 -0.56
N ARG A 188 5.62 15.80 -0.14
CA ARG A 188 5.53 15.42 1.27
C ARG A 188 6.77 14.69 1.75
N TRP A 189 7.29 13.79 0.94
CA TRP A 189 8.27 12.79 1.38
C TRP A 189 9.68 13.06 0.85
N LEU A 190 9.84 13.70 -0.31
CA LEU A 190 11.13 13.72 -1.00
C LEU A 190 11.88 15.04 -0.77
N ALA A 191 13.16 14.92 -0.43
CA ALA A 191 14.14 15.99 -0.52
C ALA A 191 14.85 15.96 -1.89
N ALA A 192 15.68 16.97 -2.21
CA ALA A 192 16.53 16.95 -3.39
C ALA A 192 17.51 15.75 -3.36
N TYR A 193 17.75 15.11 -4.50
CA TYR A 193 18.75 14.03 -4.61
C TYR A 193 20.17 14.61 -4.78
N PRO A 194 21.23 14.01 -4.19
CA PRO A 194 21.25 12.88 -3.26
C PRO A 194 21.13 13.31 -1.77
N GLY A 195 20.52 14.47 -1.48
CA GLY A 195 20.40 15.05 -0.14
C GLY A 195 19.26 14.48 0.73
N TYR A 196 18.52 13.49 0.24
CA TYR A 196 17.55 12.72 1.02
C TYR A 196 18.32 11.80 1.99
N ARG A 197 18.24 12.07 3.30
CA ARG A 197 19.03 11.42 4.36
C ARG A 197 18.16 11.07 5.56
#